data_AF-A0A7Y6C2R6-F1
#
_entry.id   AF-A0A7Y6C2R6-F1
#
_cell.length_a   1.000
_cell.length_b   1.000
_cell.length_c   1.000
_cell.angle_alpha   90.00
_cell.angle_beta   90.00
_cell.angle_gamma   90.00
#
_symmetry.space_group_name_H-M   'P 1'
#
loop_
_entity.id
_entity.type
_entity.pdbx_description
1 polymer ?
#
loop_
_entity_poly.entity_id
_entity_poly.type
_entity_poly.pdbx_seq_one_letter_code
_entity_poly.pdbx_strand_id
1 'polypeptide(L)'
;MNRQRLGAIFLFAGIFLYGIIHIAAVIHVPLVTVWATRWGRYLEAVSETGGLIGLVVAILLFVAGVVILLTVLMADFPKGKMMQEIRERNREFEERYGNNIRNS
;
A
#
# COMPACT_ATOMS: atom_id res chain seq x y z
N MET A 1 8.98 -17.64 8.02
CA MET A 1 9.09 -16.17 7.93
C MET A 1 7.69 -15.60 7.75
N ASN A 2 7.21 -14.71 8.63
CA ASN A 2 5.84 -14.20 8.56
C ASN A 2 5.66 -13.35 7.30
N ARG A 3 4.62 -13.62 6.50
CA ARG A 3 4.31 -12.90 5.24
C ARG A 3 4.19 -11.38 5.46
N GLN A 4 3.73 -10.96 6.64
CA GLN A 4 3.71 -9.56 7.08
C GLN A 4 5.10 -8.94 7.17
N ARG A 5 6.08 -9.65 7.76
CA ARG A 5 7.46 -9.16 7.86
C ARG A 5 8.12 -9.06 6.48
N LEU A 6 7.83 -10.01 5.60
CA LEU A 6 8.31 -9.96 4.21
C LEU A 6 7.71 -8.75 3.48
N GLY A 7 6.38 -8.56 3.54
CA GLY A 7 5.73 -7.39 2.95
C GLY A 7 6.26 -6.06 3.48
N ALA A 8 6.48 -5.96 4.80
CA ALA A 8 7.08 -4.78 5.42
C ALA A 8 8.50 -4.50 4.91
N ILE A 9 9.37 -5.52 4.84
CA ILE A 9 10.75 -5.37 4.33
C ILE A 9 10.73 -4.87 2.89
N PHE A 10 9.90 -5.46 2.03
CA PHE A 10 9.78 -5.06 0.63
C PHE A 10 9.27 -3.61 0.48
N LEU A 11 8.28 -3.22 1.30
CA LEU A 11 7.74 -1.87 1.29
C LEU A 11 8.77 -0.83 1.76
N PHE A 12 9.45 -1.08 2.88
CA PHE A 12 10.49 -0.18 3.38
C PHE A 12 11.70 -0.11 2.43
N ALA A 13 12.12 -1.23 1.86
CA ALA A 13 13.19 -1.25 0.86
C ALA A 13 12.83 -0.43 -0.38
N GLY A 14 11.58 -0.53 -0.87
CA GLY A 14 11.09 0.27 -2.00
C GLY A 14 11.09 1.78 -1.70
N ILE A 15 10.58 2.18 -0.52
CA ILE A 15 10.55 3.59 -0.09
C ILE A 15 11.97 4.14 0.05
N PHE A 16 12.86 3.38 0.69
CA PHE A 16 14.24 3.82 0.93
C PHE A 16 15.02 3.97 -0.38
N LEU A 17 14.89 2.99 -1.28
CA LEU A 17 15.50 3.03 -2.61
C LEU A 17 14.97 4.23 -3.43
N TYR A 18 13.65 4.44 -3.42
CA TYR A 18 13.04 5.60 -4.06
C TYR A 18 13.59 6.92 -3.50
N GLY A 19 13.71 7.03 -2.17
CA GLY A 19 14.25 8.21 -1.50
C GLY A 19 15.69 8.53 -1.92
N ILE A 20 16.57 7.52 -1.98
CA ILE A 20 17.97 7.71 -2.42
C ILE A 20 18.02 8.21 -3.86
N ILE A 21 17.22 7.62 -4.75
CA ILE A 21 17.19 8.03 -6.17
C ILE A 21 16.66 9.46 -6.30
N HIS A 22 15.64 9.82 -5.53
CA HIS A 22 15.10 11.17 -5.52
C HIS A 22 16.13 12.20 -5.04
N ILE A 23 16.86 11.89 -3.97
CA ILE A 23 17.93 12.74 -3.43
C ILE A 23 19.05 12.89 -4.45
N ALA A 24 19.52 11.79 -5.04
CA ALA A 24 20.56 11.80 -6.07
C ALA A 24 20.15 12.64 -7.29
N ALA A 25 18.90 12.50 -7.73
CA ALA A 25 18.32 13.28 -8.81
C ALA A 25 18.27 14.77 -8.47
N VAL A 26 17.73 15.15 -7.30
CA VAL A 26 17.65 16.56 -6.87
C VAL A 26 19.02 17.23 -6.78
N ILE A 27 20.05 16.50 -6.32
CA ILE A 27 21.43 17.00 -6.30
C ILE A 27 21.97 17.23 -7.73
N HIS A 28 21.57 16.39 -8.69
CA HIS A 28 21.99 16.50 -10.09
C HIS A 28 21.14 17.45 -10.95
N VAL A 29 19.90 17.75 -10.55
CA VAL A 29 19.03 18.71 -11.25
C VAL A 29 19.72 20.05 -11.59
N PRO A 30 20.48 20.71 -10.69
CA PRO A 30 21.16 21.97 -11.03
C PRO A 30 22.31 21.83 -12.03
N LEU A 31 22.83 20.61 -12.26
CA LEU A 31 23.82 20.33 -13.31
C LEU A 31 23.17 20.14 -14.69
N VAL A 32 21.87 19.86 -14.75
CA VAL A 32 21.12 19.72 -15.99
C VAL A 32 20.70 21.11 -16.50
N THR A 33 21.50 21.66 -17.42
CA THR A 33 21.31 23.01 -17.98
C THR A 33 20.22 23.10 -19.04
N VAL A 34 19.62 21.97 -19.43
CA VAL A 34 18.61 21.93 -20.51
C VAL A 34 17.24 22.42 -20.00
N TRP A 35 16.69 23.46 -20.62
CA TRP A 35 15.40 24.06 -20.27
C TRP A 35 14.18 23.34 -20.86
N ALA A 36 14.36 22.59 -21.95
CA ALA A 36 13.29 21.89 -22.65
C ALA A 36 13.76 20.47 -23.04
N THR A 37 13.50 19.49 -22.17
CA THR A 37 13.63 18.07 -22.52
C THR A 37 12.26 17.42 -22.61
N ARG A 38 12.15 16.40 -23.46
CA ARG A 38 10.91 15.71 -23.86
C ARG A 38 10.10 15.14 -22.68
N TRP A 39 10.75 14.94 -21.52
CA TRP A 39 10.18 14.34 -20.31
C TRP A 39 10.37 15.19 -19.03
N GLY A 40 10.96 16.38 -19.13
CA GLY A 40 11.23 17.29 -18.01
C GLY A 40 12.57 17.07 -17.31
N ARG A 41 13.09 18.13 -16.65
CA ARG A 41 14.44 18.18 -16.04
C ARG A 41 14.72 17.08 -15.02
N TYR A 42 13.71 16.70 -14.25
CA TYR A 42 13.84 15.69 -13.21
C TYR A 42 14.09 14.29 -13.80
N LEU A 43 13.31 13.89 -14.81
CA LEU A 43 13.49 12.60 -15.47
C LEU A 43 14.80 12.52 -16.24
N GLU A 44 15.25 13.63 -16.83
CA GLU A 44 16.57 13.72 -17.47
C GLU A 44 17.69 13.51 -16.44
N ALA A 45 17.66 14.22 -15.31
CA ALA A 45 18.65 14.05 -14.23
C ALA A 45 18.66 12.63 -13.66
N VAL A 46 17.49 12.00 -13.49
CA VAL A 46 17.37 10.59 -13.09
C VAL A 46 17.93 9.66 -14.16
N SER A 47 17.79 9.99 -15.44
CA SER A 47 18.32 9.18 -16.55
C SER A 47 19.85 9.25 -16.63
N GLU A 48 20.42 10.45 -16.50
CA GLU A 48 21.86 10.69 -16.58
C GLU A 48 22.61 10.08 -15.39
N THR A 49 21.98 10.06 -14.22
CA THR A 49 22.51 9.39 -13.02
C THR A 49 22.32 7.86 -13.03
N GLY A 50 21.74 7.28 -14.09
CA GLY A 50 21.40 5.86 -14.16
C GLY A 50 20.27 5.44 -13.21
N GLY A 51 19.64 6.40 -12.53
CA GLY A 51 18.59 6.20 -11.54
C GLY A 51 17.26 5.71 -12.11
N LEU A 52 17.06 5.75 -13.43
CA LEU A 52 15.84 5.27 -14.09
C LEU A 52 15.56 3.79 -13.78
N ILE A 53 16.58 2.94 -13.89
CA ILE A 53 16.45 1.51 -13.58
C ILE A 53 16.12 1.32 -12.10
N GLY A 54 16.82 2.05 -11.23
CA GLY A 54 16.56 2.07 -9.80
C GLY A 54 15.12 2.51 -9.48
N LEU A 55 14.59 3.48 -10.21
CA LEU A 55 13.26 4.05 -9.98
C LEU A 55 12.18 3.03 -10.36
N VAL A 56 12.35 2.34 -11.49
CA VAL A 56 11.47 1.23 -11.89
C VAL A 56 11.49 0.11 -10.85
N VAL A 57 12.68 -0.29 -10.39
CA VAL A 57 12.83 -1.33 -9.37
C VAL A 57 12.20 -0.91 -8.03
N ALA A 58 12.38 0.35 -7.62
CA ALA A 58 11.79 0.89 -6.41
C ALA A 58 10.25 0.88 -6.45
N ILE A 59 9.66 1.26 -7.59
CA ILE A 59 8.21 1.19 -7.79
C ILE A 59 7.72 -0.25 -7.73
N LEU A 60 8.40 -1.19 -8.40
CA LEU A 60 8.03 -2.61 -8.36
C LEU A 60 8.10 -3.18 -6.94
N LEU A 61 9.16 -2.87 -6.18
CA LEU A 61 9.31 -3.27 -4.78
C LEU A 61 8.20 -2.69 -3.91
N PHE A 62 7.87 -1.41 -4.10
CA PHE A 62 6.80 -0.76 -3.36
C PHE A 62 5.44 -1.40 -3.65
N VAL A 63 5.08 -1.58 -4.92
CA VAL A 63 3.83 -2.21 -5.34
C VAL A 63 3.75 -3.65 -4.83
N ALA A 64 4.83 -4.44 -4.95
CA ALA A 64 4.87 -5.79 -4.43
C ALA A 64 4.68 -5.83 -2.90
N GLY A 65 5.35 -4.94 -2.16
CA GLY A 65 5.20 -4.81 -0.71
C GLY A 65 3.76 -4.46 -0.30
N VAL A 66 3.15 -3.49 -0.97
CA VAL A 66 1.75 -3.08 -0.75
C VAL A 66 0.78 -4.23 -1.03
N VAL A 67 0.93 -4.92 -2.16
CA VAL A 67 0.07 -6.06 -2.53
C VAL A 67 0.18 -7.18 -1.48
N ILE A 68 1.39 -7.54 -1.05
CA ILE A 68 1.59 -8.57 -0.02
C ILE A 68 0.91 -8.15 1.29
N LEU A 69 1.11 -6.91 1.75
CA LEU A 69 0.47 -6.44 2.98
C LEU A 69 -1.05 -6.41 2.88
N LEU A 70 -1.61 -5.98 1.74
CA LEU A 70 -3.04 -6.02 1.48
C LEU A 70 -3.60 -7.44 1.53
N THR A 71 -2.91 -8.41 0.92
CA THR A 71 -3.38 -9.82 0.98
C THR A 71 -3.42 -10.37 2.40
N VAL A 72 -2.46 -9.99 3.25
CA VAL A 72 -2.47 -10.41 4.65
C VAL A 72 -3.56 -9.70 5.43
N LEU A 73 -3.69 -8.38 5.25
CA LEU A 73 -4.75 -7.60 5.89
C LEU A 73 -6.15 -8.11 5.52
N MET A 74 -6.36 -8.47 4.25
CA MET A 74 -7.62 -9.06 3.79
C MET A 74 -7.86 -10.48 4.32
N ALA A 75 -6.80 -11.26 4.54
CA ALA A 75 -6.90 -12.60 5.14
C ALA A 75 -7.26 -12.53 6.62
N ASP A 76 -6.74 -11.53 7.34
CA ASP A 76 -7.05 -11.28 8.75
C ASP A 76 -8.35 -10.52 8.95
N PHE A 77 -8.97 -9.99 7.87
CA PHE A 77 -10.23 -9.26 7.95
C PHE A 77 -11.36 -10.22 8.36
N PRO A 78 -11.94 -10.09 9.57
CA PRO A 78 -12.84 -11.09 10.11
C PRO A 78 -14.24 -10.90 9.52
N LYS A 79 -14.43 -11.30 8.25
CA LYS A 79 -15.74 -11.31 7.58
C LYS A 79 -16.77 -12.14 8.37
N GLY A 80 -16.30 -13.12 9.15
CA GLY A 80 -17.14 -13.98 9.99
C GLY A 80 -17.60 -13.33 11.30
N LYS A 81 -16.74 -12.59 12.01
CA LYS A 81 -17.08 -12.06 13.35
C LYS A 81 -18.22 -11.06 13.30
N MET A 82 -18.17 -10.11 12.35
CA MET A 82 -19.22 -9.09 12.25
C MET A 82 -20.59 -9.71 11.91
N MET A 83 -20.61 -10.73 11.04
CA MET A 83 -21.85 -11.41 10.68
C MET A 83 -22.38 -12.29 11.83
N GLN A 84 -21.49 -12.90 12.62
CA GLN A 84 -21.85 -13.64 13.83
C GLN A 84 -22.42 -12.72 14.90
N GLU A 85 -21.79 -11.56 15.13
CA GLU A 85 -22.23 -10.57 16.12
C GLU A 85 -23.58 -9.94 15.74
N ILE A 86 -23.82 -9.70 14.45
CA ILE A 86 -25.15 -9.26 13.95
C ILE A 86 -26.19 -10.38 14.14
N ARG A 87 -25.84 -11.63 13.86
CA ARG A 87 -26.75 -12.76 14.01
C ARG A 87 -27.10 -13.03 15.47
N GLU A 88 -26.13 -12.94 16.39
CA GLU A 88 -26.34 -13.07 17.83
C GLU A 88 -27.24 -11.95 18.36
N ARG A 89 -26.99 -10.68 17.99
CA ARG A 89 -27.87 -9.57 18.36
C ARG A 89 -29.30 -9.73 17.85
N ASN A 90 -29.48 -10.17 16.60
CA ASN A 90 -30.83 -10.40 16.06
C ASN A 90 -31.55 -11.50 16.84
N ARG A 91 -30.84 -12.56 17.22
CA ARG A 91 -31.41 -13.64 18.04
C ARG A 91 -31.83 -13.14 19.43
N GLU A 92 -30.99 -12.36 20.11
CA GLU A 92 -31.36 -11.76 21.40
C GLU A 92 -32.57 -10.82 21.29
N PHE A 93 -32.67 -10.08 20.18
CA PHE A 93 -33.78 -9.19 19.91
C PHE A 93 -35.10 -9.97 19.69
N GLU A 94 -35.07 -11.05 18.91
CA GLU A 94 -36.22 -11.96 18.74
C GLU A 94 -36.63 -12.63 20.05
N GLU A 95 -35.69 -13.08 20.86
CA GLU A 95 -35.99 -13.69 22.17
C GLU A 95 -36.64 -12.67 23.13
N ARG A 96 -36.19 -11.40 23.12
CA ARG A 96 -36.77 -10.36 23.99
C ARG A 96 -38.08 -9.77 23.49
N TYR A 97 -38.27 -9.63 22.19
CA TYR A 97 -39.38 -8.84 21.62
C TYR A 97 -40.27 -9.63 20.64
N GLY A 98 -39.82 -10.77 20.14
CA GLY A 98 -40.55 -11.55 19.11
C GLY A 98 -41.92 -12.04 19.57
N ASN A 99 -42.08 -12.36 20.86
CA ASN A 99 -43.36 -12.79 21.41
C ASN A 99 -44.36 -11.63 21.59
N ASN A 100 -43.89 -10.40 21.82
CA ASN A 100 -44.74 -9.22 21.99
C ASN A 100 -45.27 -8.69 20.65
N ILE A 101 -44.48 -8.81 19.58
CA ILE A 101 -44.87 -8.33 18.23
C ILE A 101 -45.86 -9.29 17.58
N ARG A 102 -45.77 -10.60 17.85
CA ARG A 102 -46.59 -11.64 17.19
C ARG A 102 -48.01 -11.77 17.76
N ASN A 103 -48.27 -11.17 18.93
CA ASN A 103 -49.58 -11.16 19.59
C ASN A 103 -50.30 -9.80 19.49
N SER A 104 -49.75 -8.83 18.74
CA SER A 104 -50.40 -7.57 18.35
C SER A 104 -50.91 -7.64 16.92
#